data_AF-A0A847M370-F1
#
_entry.id   AF-A0A847M370-F1
#
_cell.length_a   1.000
_cell.length_b   1.000
_cell.length_c   1.000
_cell.angle_alpha   90.00
_cell.angle_beta   90.00
_cell.angle_gamma   90.00
#
_symmetry.space_group_name_H-M   'P 1'
#
loop_
_entity.id
_entity.type
_entity.pdbx_description
1 polymer ?
#
loop_
_entity_poly.entity_id
_entity_poly.type
_entity_poly.pdbx_seq_one_letter_code
_entity_poly.pdbx_strand_id
1 'polypeptide(L)'
;MARIKSALELALERTESVKSDKESIELFELKREGKKLAGAFLENPDEKKLEETIKKYPKDKQGALKQGMFDVLVSQIRLPATQDDIAKQDAVGKAIQFLVNDRRFGQLFGQLVQAFQRYLAEVEQFDQAIRRQYAPKLRQKEEELARRLGRAVQLDPFQDPEFVNFYNQNMNALKGRYEEAIEQVRDQATKLFEAAQK
;
A
#
# COMPACT_ATOMS: atom_id res chain seq x y z
N MET A 1 -40.84 -33.12 -23.20
CA MET A 1 -40.93 -33.99 -22.00
C MET A 1 -40.24 -33.26 -20.85
N ALA A 2 -40.99 -32.57 -20.00
CA ALA A 2 -40.45 -31.87 -18.84
C ALA A 2 -40.34 -32.85 -17.66
N ARG A 3 -39.13 -33.12 -17.19
CA ARG A 3 -38.91 -33.92 -15.97
C ARG A 3 -39.36 -33.07 -14.78
N ILE A 4 -40.41 -33.50 -14.10
CA ILE A 4 -40.83 -32.93 -12.81
C ILE A 4 -39.76 -33.35 -11.80
N LYS A 5 -39.00 -32.39 -11.29
CA LYS A 5 -37.97 -32.62 -10.27
C LYS A 5 -38.58 -33.27 -9.04
N SER A 6 -37.92 -34.29 -8.50
CA SER A 6 -38.35 -34.98 -7.29
C SER A 6 -38.24 -34.05 -6.08
N ALA A 7 -39.15 -34.18 -5.10
CA ALA A 7 -39.10 -33.44 -3.84
C ALA A 7 -37.75 -33.64 -3.09
N LEU A 8 -37.08 -34.76 -3.31
CA LEU A 8 -35.74 -35.06 -2.79
C LEU A 8 -34.66 -34.20 -3.47
N GLU A 9 -34.74 -34.02 -4.80
CA GLU A 9 -33.80 -33.18 -5.55
C GLU A 9 -33.96 -31.69 -5.20
N LEU A 10 -35.20 -31.23 -5.00
CA LEU A 10 -35.48 -29.88 -4.50
C LEU A 10 -35.01 -29.67 -3.05
N ALA A 11 -35.06 -30.69 -2.20
CA ALA A 11 -34.51 -30.65 -0.84
C ALA A 11 -32.96 -30.67 -0.85
N LEU A 12 -32.34 -31.40 -1.77
CA LEU A 12 -30.89 -31.41 -1.96
C LEU A 12 -30.38 -30.08 -2.49
N GLU A 13 -31.01 -29.49 -3.51
CA GLU A 13 -30.65 -28.16 -4.02
C GLU A 13 -30.79 -27.08 -2.93
N ARG A 14 -31.85 -27.14 -2.10
CA ARG A 14 -32.04 -26.19 -0.99
C ARG A 14 -31.07 -26.38 0.17
N THR A 15 -30.53 -27.59 0.36
CA THR A 15 -29.53 -27.84 1.42
C THR A 15 -28.11 -27.50 0.95
N GLU A 16 -27.81 -27.68 -0.34
CA GLU A 16 -26.57 -27.21 -0.96
C GLU A 16 -26.48 -25.68 -0.98
N SER A 17 -27.54 -24.97 -1.34
CA SER A 17 -27.55 -23.50 -1.31
C SER A 17 -27.36 -22.94 0.11
N VAL A 18 -28.06 -23.51 1.11
CA VAL A 18 -27.91 -23.10 2.52
C VAL A 18 -26.54 -23.46 3.10
N LYS A 19 -25.92 -24.58 2.68
CA LYS A 19 -24.53 -24.92 3.08
C LYS A 19 -23.52 -23.98 2.44
N SER A 20 -23.68 -23.68 1.15
CA SER A 20 -22.85 -22.71 0.41
C SER A 20 -22.94 -21.31 1.04
N ASP A 21 -24.12 -20.89 1.50
CA ASP A 21 -24.29 -19.62 2.21
C ASP A 21 -23.56 -19.60 3.56
N LYS A 22 -23.60 -20.69 4.33
CA LYS A 22 -22.89 -20.78 5.62
C LYS A 22 -21.38 -20.78 5.46
N GLU A 23 -20.85 -21.56 4.51
CA GLU A 23 -19.41 -21.63 4.23
C GLU A 23 -18.88 -20.30 3.69
N SER A 24 -19.63 -19.63 2.80
CA SER A 24 -19.25 -18.31 2.28
C SER A 24 -19.28 -17.22 3.36
N ILE A 25 -20.27 -17.23 4.26
CA ILE A 25 -20.32 -16.33 5.43
C ILE A 25 -19.12 -16.59 6.35
N GLU A 26 -18.78 -17.84 6.62
CA GLU A 26 -17.65 -18.19 7.46
C GLU A 26 -16.31 -17.73 6.84
N LEU A 27 -16.12 -17.94 5.54
CA LEU A 27 -14.95 -17.42 4.82
C LEU A 27 -14.87 -15.89 4.87
N PHE A 28 -16.00 -15.20 4.74
CA PHE A 28 -16.06 -13.75 4.84
C PHE A 28 -15.65 -13.25 6.23
N GLU A 29 -16.19 -13.85 7.30
CA GLU A 29 -15.83 -13.48 8.67
C GLU A 29 -14.37 -13.79 8.99
N LEU A 30 -13.82 -14.92 8.50
CA LEU A 30 -12.40 -15.24 8.64
C LEU A 30 -11.52 -14.22 7.93
N LYS A 31 -11.87 -13.82 6.70
CA LYS A 31 -11.15 -12.74 6.00
C LYS A 31 -11.23 -11.43 6.79
N ARG A 32 -12.41 -11.06 7.29
CA ARG A 32 -12.59 -9.85 8.11
C ARG A 32 -11.75 -9.89 9.38
N GLU A 33 -11.66 -11.04 10.04
CA GLU A 33 -10.81 -11.22 11.21
C GLU A 33 -9.33 -11.11 10.85
N GLY A 34 -8.92 -11.66 9.71
CA GLY A 34 -7.58 -11.48 9.15
C GLY A 34 -7.24 -10.00 8.94
N LYS A 35 -8.17 -9.22 8.40
CA LYS A 35 -8.00 -7.77 8.23
C LYS A 35 -7.77 -7.05 9.57
N LYS A 36 -8.51 -7.43 10.61
CA LYS A 36 -8.32 -6.87 11.97
C LYS A 36 -6.95 -7.25 12.55
N LEU A 37 -6.51 -8.50 12.36
CA LEU A 37 -5.19 -8.95 12.82
C LEU A 37 -4.06 -8.16 12.15
N ALA A 38 -4.17 -7.90 10.84
CA ALA A 38 -3.21 -7.05 10.15
C ALA A 38 -3.25 -5.61 10.70
N GLY A 39 -4.43 -5.04 10.95
CA GLY A 39 -4.57 -3.72 11.59
C GLY A 39 -3.85 -3.65 12.95
N ALA A 40 -4.13 -4.61 13.84
CA ALA A 40 -3.49 -4.69 15.16
C ALA A 40 -1.96 -4.86 15.06
N PHE A 41 -1.48 -5.64 14.08
CA PHE A 41 -0.05 -5.79 13.83
C PHE A 41 0.60 -4.48 13.35
N LEU A 42 -0.08 -3.70 12.51
CA LEU A 42 0.45 -2.41 12.02
C LEU A 42 0.56 -1.37 13.15
N GLU A 43 -0.33 -1.43 14.13
CA GLU A 43 -0.27 -0.56 15.33
C GLU A 43 0.86 -0.97 16.27
N ASN A 44 1.06 -2.28 16.48
CA ASN A 44 2.12 -2.81 17.34
C ASN A 44 2.75 -4.06 16.73
N PRO A 45 3.80 -3.90 15.90
CA PRO A 45 4.43 -5.00 15.18
C PRO A 45 5.08 -6.03 16.11
N ASP A 46 4.50 -7.22 16.17
CA ASP A 46 5.04 -8.39 16.89
C ASP A 46 4.81 -9.66 16.07
N GLU A 47 5.87 -10.12 15.40
CA GLU A 47 5.84 -11.29 14.52
C GLU A 47 5.51 -12.58 15.27
N LYS A 48 6.00 -12.74 16.50
CA LYS A 48 5.76 -13.94 17.31
C LYS A 48 4.29 -14.02 17.70
N LYS A 49 3.75 -12.91 18.20
CA LYS A 49 2.33 -12.82 18.56
C LYS A 49 1.41 -13.04 17.35
N LEU A 50 1.81 -12.54 16.18
CA LEU A 50 1.08 -12.75 14.93
C LEU A 50 1.02 -14.24 14.57
N GLU A 51 2.18 -14.90 14.57
CA GLU A 51 2.31 -16.33 14.25
C GLU A 51 1.52 -17.20 15.25
N GLU A 52 1.64 -16.91 16.55
CA GLU A 52 0.89 -17.60 17.59
C GLU A 52 -0.61 -17.44 17.43
N THR A 53 -1.07 -16.24 17.03
CA THR A 53 -2.49 -15.97 16.83
C THR A 53 -3.05 -16.75 15.65
N ILE A 54 -2.32 -16.83 14.53
CA ILE A 54 -2.73 -17.63 13.36
C ILE A 54 -2.78 -19.12 13.70
N LYS A 55 -1.82 -19.63 14.48
CA LYS A 55 -1.76 -21.05 14.88
C LYS A 55 -2.91 -21.49 15.77
N LYS A 56 -3.62 -20.58 16.43
CA LYS A 56 -4.83 -20.88 17.22
C LYS A 56 -6.02 -21.28 16.34
N TYR A 57 -6.00 -20.94 15.04
CA TYR A 57 -7.05 -21.31 14.10
C TYR A 57 -6.79 -22.70 13.48
N PRO A 58 -7.85 -23.49 13.23
CA PRO A 58 -7.75 -24.72 12.45
C PRO A 58 -7.09 -24.50 11.08
N LYS A 59 -6.30 -25.46 10.60
CA LYS A 59 -5.51 -25.32 9.36
C LYS A 59 -6.36 -24.98 8.14
N ASP A 60 -7.55 -25.56 8.05
CA ASP A 60 -8.59 -25.32 7.04
C ASP A 60 -9.12 -23.87 7.04
N LYS A 61 -9.03 -23.16 8.18
CA LYS A 61 -9.48 -21.76 8.33
C LYS A 61 -8.36 -20.75 8.17
N GLN A 62 -7.10 -21.18 8.29
CA GLN A 62 -5.94 -20.29 8.21
C GLN A 62 -5.80 -19.63 6.84
N GLY A 63 -6.20 -20.28 5.74
CA GLY A 63 -6.12 -19.70 4.40
C GLY A 63 -6.93 -18.41 4.26
N ALA A 64 -8.21 -18.45 4.65
CA ALA A 64 -9.09 -17.27 4.62
C ALA A 64 -8.62 -16.16 5.56
N LEU A 65 -8.11 -16.51 6.74
CA LEU A 65 -7.52 -15.56 7.69
C LEU A 65 -6.29 -14.86 7.07
N LYS A 66 -5.35 -15.63 6.53
CA LYS A 66 -4.14 -15.13 5.88
C LYS A 66 -4.45 -14.26 4.67
N GLN A 67 -5.49 -14.58 3.88
CA GLN A 67 -5.95 -13.75 2.77
C GLN A 67 -6.34 -12.36 3.26
N GLY A 68 -7.20 -12.27 4.29
CA GLY A 68 -7.62 -10.98 4.83
C GLY A 68 -6.45 -10.16 5.37
N MET A 69 -5.47 -10.82 5.99
CA MET A 69 -4.24 -10.16 6.44
C MET A 69 -3.42 -9.64 5.27
N PHE A 70 -3.20 -10.49 4.27
CA PHE A 70 -2.42 -10.16 3.08
C PHE A 70 -3.00 -8.94 2.35
N ASP A 71 -4.32 -8.89 2.15
CA ASP A 71 -5.02 -7.78 1.50
C ASP A 71 -4.71 -6.42 2.17
N VAL A 72 -4.63 -6.39 3.51
CA VAL A 72 -4.33 -5.17 4.28
C VAL A 72 -2.84 -4.84 4.23
N LEU A 73 -1.97 -5.83 4.36
CA LEU A 73 -0.53 -5.62 4.39
C LEU A 73 -0.01 -5.15 3.03
N VAL A 74 -0.46 -5.75 1.93
CA VAL A 74 -0.05 -5.35 0.58
C VAL A 74 -0.51 -3.91 0.26
N SER A 75 -1.67 -3.50 0.77
CA SER A 75 -2.17 -2.13 0.61
C SER A 75 -1.38 -1.11 1.42
N GLN A 76 -0.60 -1.53 2.41
CA GLN A 76 0.30 -0.64 3.14
C GLN A 76 1.60 -0.36 2.42
N ILE A 77 2.01 -1.16 1.42
CA ILE A 77 3.25 -0.93 0.67
C ILE A 77 3.08 0.34 -0.16
N ARG A 78 3.52 1.50 0.31
CA ARG A 78 3.32 2.80 -0.35
C ARG A 78 4.52 3.70 -0.11
N LEU A 79 4.60 4.80 -0.87
CA LEU A 79 5.65 5.79 -0.66
C LEU A 79 5.60 6.32 0.79
N PRO A 80 6.73 6.30 1.52
CA PRO A 80 6.78 6.85 2.86
C PRO A 80 6.77 8.37 2.80
N ALA A 81 6.18 9.01 3.83
CA ALA A 81 6.29 10.45 4.01
C ALA A 81 7.44 10.79 4.99
N THR A 82 7.78 9.86 5.87
CA THR A 82 8.74 10.05 6.96
C THR A 82 9.65 8.83 7.16
N GLN A 83 10.73 9.02 7.91
CA GLN A 83 11.62 7.91 8.29
C GLN A 83 10.90 6.87 9.17
N ASP A 84 9.97 7.31 10.01
CA ASP A 84 9.15 6.40 10.83
C ASP A 84 8.23 5.52 9.98
N ASP A 85 7.74 6.04 8.85
CA ASP A 85 6.97 5.22 7.91
C ASP A 85 7.83 4.10 7.32
N ILE A 86 9.13 4.32 7.07
CA ILE A 86 10.05 3.28 6.58
C ILE A 86 10.17 2.15 7.59
N ALA A 87 10.27 2.46 8.89
CA ALA A 87 10.32 1.44 9.94
C ALA A 87 9.03 0.60 9.98
N LYS A 88 7.87 1.24 9.78
CA LYS A 88 6.59 0.53 9.65
C LYS A 88 6.53 -0.34 8.39
N GLN A 89 7.10 0.14 7.26
CA GLN A 89 7.20 -0.66 6.03
C GLN A 89 8.03 -1.93 6.23
N ASP A 90 9.14 -1.86 6.98
CA ASP A 90 9.96 -3.04 7.27
C ASP A 90 9.15 -4.14 7.99
N ALA A 91 8.33 -3.76 8.98
CA ALA A 91 7.42 -4.68 9.64
C ALA A 91 6.38 -5.28 8.68
N VAL A 92 5.81 -4.46 7.78
CA VAL A 92 4.90 -4.94 6.71
C VAL A 92 5.59 -5.98 5.83
N GLY A 93 6.82 -5.71 5.39
CA GLY A 93 7.63 -6.61 4.57
C GLY A 93 7.86 -7.96 5.23
N LYS A 94 8.21 -7.96 6.51
CA LYS A 94 8.39 -9.20 7.31
C LYS A 94 7.11 -9.99 7.47
N ALA A 95 5.99 -9.31 7.75
CA ALA A 95 4.69 -9.97 7.85
C ALA A 95 4.27 -10.61 6.52
N ILE A 96 4.45 -9.91 5.40
CA ILE A 96 4.17 -10.47 4.07
C ILE A 96 5.11 -11.64 3.76
N GLN A 97 6.41 -11.51 4.07
CA GLN A 97 7.39 -12.59 3.91
C GLN A 97 6.96 -13.84 4.67
N PHE A 98 6.46 -13.69 5.90
CA PHE A 98 5.91 -14.79 6.68
C PHE A 98 4.69 -15.42 6.00
N LEU A 99 3.78 -14.61 5.45
CA LEU A 99 2.57 -15.11 4.77
C LEU A 99 2.87 -15.86 3.47
N VAL A 100 3.84 -15.39 2.68
CA VAL A 100 4.24 -16.03 1.42
C VAL A 100 5.28 -17.14 1.60
N ASN A 101 5.92 -17.21 2.77
CA ASN A 101 6.97 -18.17 3.11
C ASN A 101 8.12 -18.25 2.08
N ASP A 102 8.52 -17.11 1.53
CA ASP A 102 9.59 -17.01 0.52
C ASP A 102 10.66 -16.00 0.95
N ARG A 103 11.89 -16.49 1.16
CA ARG A 103 13.02 -15.65 1.59
C ARG A 103 13.46 -14.63 0.53
N ARG A 104 13.22 -14.92 -0.76
CA ARG A 104 13.55 -14.01 -1.87
C ARG A 104 12.67 -12.77 -1.83
N PHE A 105 11.43 -12.89 -1.34
CA PHE A 105 10.56 -11.74 -1.12
C PHE A 105 11.16 -10.78 -0.10
N GLY A 106 11.70 -11.29 1.02
CA GLY A 106 12.37 -10.46 2.01
C GLY A 106 13.55 -9.66 1.44
N GLN A 107 14.34 -10.27 0.54
CA GLN A 107 15.43 -9.58 -0.16
C GLN A 107 14.91 -8.50 -1.11
N LEU A 108 13.87 -8.80 -1.89
CA LEU A 108 13.22 -7.83 -2.79
C LEU A 108 12.66 -6.64 -1.99
N PHE A 109 11.97 -6.92 -0.87
CA PHE A 109 11.41 -5.89 -0.01
C PHE A 109 12.50 -5.04 0.65
N GLY A 110 13.62 -5.64 1.05
CA GLY A 110 14.79 -4.91 1.55
C GLY A 110 15.36 -3.92 0.51
N GLN A 111 15.37 -4.28 -0.78
CA GLN A 111 15.75 -3.36 -1.85
C GLN A 111 14.75 -2.20 -1.98
N LEU A 112 13.45 -2.46 -1.82
CA LEU A 112 12.41 -1.43 -1.78
C LEU A 112 12.59 -0.47 -0.59
N VAL A 113 12.90 -0.99 0.60
CA VAL A 113 13.21 -0.17 1.79
C VAL A 113 14.42 0.74 1.54
N GLN A 114 15.47 0.25 0.86
CA GLN A 114 16.59 1.10 0.46
C GLN A 114 16.18 2.16 -0.58
N ALA A 115 15.28 1.81 -1.51
CA ALA A 115 14.73 2.77 -2.45
C ALA A 115 13.93 3.87 -1.74
N PHE A 116 13.16 3.54 -0.72
CA PHE A 116 12.46 4.50 0.14
C PHE A 116 13.37 5.47 0.86
N GLN A 117 14.51 5.01 1.38
CA GLN A 117 15.51 5.89 2.00
C GLN A 117 16.08 6.88 0.98
N ARG A 118 16.38 6.41 -0.23
CA ARG A 118 16.82 7.28 -1.33
C ARG A 118 15.74 8.28 -1.72
N TYR A 119 14.48 7.84 -1.83
CA TYR A 119 13.35 8.70 -2.15
C TYR A 119 13.24 9.88 -1.17
N LEU A 120 13.28 9.63 0.14
CA LEU A 120 13.18 10.72 1.12
C LEU A 120 14.34 11.72 0.98
N ALA A 121 15.56 11.22 0.77
CA ALA A 121 16.73 12.07 0.54
C ALA A 121 16.62 12.87 -0.77
N GLU A 122 16.12 12.25 -1.84
CA GLU A 122 15.93 12.88 -3.14
C GLU A 122 14.84 13.94 -3.11
N VAL A 123 13.74 13.73 -2.37
CA VAL A 123 12.66 14.73 -2.22
C VAL A 123 13.21 16.05 -1.66
N GLU A 124 14.04 16.00 -0.62
CA GLU A 124 14.65 17.21 -0.05
C GLU A 124 15.59 17.92 -1.05
N GLN A 125 16.40 17.14 -1.78
CA GLN A 125 17.30 17.69 -2.78
C GLN A 125 16.53 18.31 -3.97
N PHE A 126 15.47 17.65 -4.41
CA PHE A 126 14.60 18.13 -5.49
C PHE A 126 13.88 19.42 -5.09
N ASP A 127 13.35 19.51 -3.86
CA ASP A 127 12.71 20.73 -3.37
C ASP A 127 13.66 21.93 -3.47
N GLN A 128 14.89 21.77 -2.97
CA GLN A 128 15.91 22.82 -3.03
C GLN A 128 16.33 23.15 -4.47
N ALA A 129 16.49 22.14 -5.32
CA ALA A 129 16.87 22.32 -6.71
C ALA A 129 15.81 23.09 -7.50
N ILE A 130 14.53 22.72 -7.34
CA ILE A 130 13.39 23.38 -7.99
C ILE A 130 13.30 24.84 -7.57
N ARG A 131 13.42 25.13 -6.26
CA ARG A 131 13.41 26.51 -5.74
C ARG A 131 14.56 27.35 -6.31
N ARG A 132 15.78 26.79 -6.35
CA ARG A 132 16.95 27.48 -6.91
C ARG A 132 16.79 27.75 -8.40
N GLN A 133 16.26 26.79 -9.15
CA GLN A 133 16.00 26.93 -10.58
C GLN A 133 14.94 28.00 -10.88
N TYR A 134 13.93 28.15 -10.01
CA TYR A 134 12.85 29.11 -10.19
C TYR A 134 13.14 30.52 -9.63
N ALA A 135 14.07 30.63 -8.67
CA ALA A 135 14.47 31.89 -8.05
C ALA A 135 14.73 33.08 -9.00
N PRO A 136 15.38 32.92 -10.18
CA PRO A 136 15.54 34.04 -11.11
C PRO A 136 14.21 34.51 -11.71
N LYS A 137 13.31 33.58 -12.05
CA LYS A 137 11.99 33.90 -12.62
C LYS A 137 11.08 34.58 -11.60
N LEU A 138 11.14 34.15 -10.34
CA LEU A 138 10.40 34.79 -9.25
C LEU A 138 10.86 36.24 -9.03
N ARG A 139 12.18 36.48 -8.98
CA ARG A 139 12.74 37.83 -8.84
C ARG A 139 12.30 38.77 -9.96
N GLN A 140 12.27 38.28 -11.21
CA GLN A 140 11.77 39.07 -12.34
C GLN A 140 10.30 39.48 -12.14
N LYS A 141 9.44 38.56 -11.67
CA LYS A 141 8.04 38.88 -11.36
C LYS A 141 7.90 39.88 -10.21
N GLU A 142 8.69 39.72 -9.15
CA GLU A 142 8.70 40.66 -8.02
C GLU A 142 9.07 42.08 -8.46
N GLU A 143 10.11 42.23 -9.30
CA GLU A 143 10.53 43.51 -9.86
C GLU A 143 9.46 44.15 -10.76
N GLU A 144 8.80 43.36 -11.60
CA GLU A 144 7.71 43.83 -12.46
C GLU A 144 6.51 44.33 -11.64
N LEU A 145 6.12 43.59 -10.59
CA LEU A 145 5.05 44.00 -9.69
C LEU A 145 5.43 45.24 -8.88
N ALA A 146 6.69 45.32 -8.43
CA ALA A 146 7.16 46.48 -7.68
C ALA A 146 7.12 47.76 -8.52
N ARG A 147 7.48 47.69 -9.80
CA ARG A 147 7.36 48.81 -10.74
C ARG A 147 5.90 49.25 -10.96
N ARG A 148 4.97 48.29 -11.02
CA ARG A 148 3.53 48.58 -11.22
C ARG A 148 2.86 49.16 -9.98
N LEU A 149 3.23 48.67 -8.80
CA LEU A 149 2.59 49.05 -7.52
C LEU A 149 3.32 50.19 -6.81
N GLY A 150 4.51 50.57 -7.27
CA GLY A 150 5.33 51.62 -6.65
C GLY A 150 5.91 51.25 -5.29
N ARG A 151 5.92 49.96 -4.91
CA ARG A 151 6.45 49.46 -3.63
C ARG A 151 7.11 48.10 -3.81
N ALA A 152 8.07 47.77 -2.95
CA ALA A 152 8.68 46.43 -2.95
C ALA A 152 7.62 45.35 -2.68
N VAL A 153 7.68 44.26 -3.46
CA VAL A 153 6.83 43.08 -3.32
C VAL A 153 7.74 41.87 -3.14
N GLN A 154 7.47 41.07 -2.12
CA GLN A 154 8.10 39.76 -1.93
C GLN A 154 7.03 38.70 -2.09
N LEU A 155 7.23 37.78 -3.03
CA LEU A 155 6.31 36.70 -3.32
C LEU A 155 6.80 35.41 -2.70
N ASP A 156 5.89 34.67 -2.06
CA ASP A 156 6.15 33.27 -1.78
C ASP A 156 6.08 32.50 -3.11
N PRO A 157 7.07 31.65 -3.47
CA PRO A 157 6.98 30.79 -4.65
C PRO A 157 5.65 30.04 -4.78
N PHE A 158 5.04 29.58 -3.68
CA PHE A 158 3.78 28.84 -3.71
C PHE A 158 2.54 29.71 -3.99
N GLN A 159 2.69 31.03 -4.00
CA GLN A 159 1.63 31.94 -4.45
C GLN A 159 1.63 32.13 -5.98
N ASP A 160 2.67 31.63 -6.67
CA ASP A 160 2.77 31.67 -8.13
C ASP A 160 2.25 30.36 -8.75
N PRO A 161 1.12 30.39 -9.51
CA PRO A 161 0.57 29.20 -10.15
C PRO A 161 1.56 28.50 -11.09
N GLU A 162 2.46 29.25 -11.74
CA GLU A 162 3.48 28.66 -12.61
C GLU A 162 4.50 27.85 -11.81
N PHE A 163 4.91 28.34 -10.64
CA PHE A 163 5.81 27.60 -9.75
C PHE A 163 5.12 26.34 -9.23
N VAL A 164 3.87 26.44 -8.76
CA VAL A 164 3.13 25.30 -8.24
C VAL A 164 2.99 24.21 -9.30
N ASN A 165 2.67 24.58 -10.55
CA ASN A 165 2.60 23.63 -11.66
C ASN A 165 3.95 22.99 -11.95
N PHE A 166 5.03 23.78 -12.02
CA PHE A 166 6.38 23.28 -12.24
C PHE A 166 6.82 22.33 -11.11
N TYR A 167 6.57 22.71 -9.86
CA TYR A 167 6.87 21.90 -8.68
C TYR A 167 6.15 20.55 -8.72
N ASN A 168 4.84 20.57 -8.93
CA ASN A 168 4.02 19.37 -8.98
C ASN A 168 4.44 18.42 -10.11
N GLN A 169 4.75 18.96 -11.30
CA GLN A 169 5.21 18.14 -12.42
C GLN A 169 6.51 17.39 -12.10
N ASN A 170 7.51 18.09 -11.56
CA ASN A 170 8.78 17.48 -11.19
C ASN A 170 8.62 16.48 -10.03
N MET A 171 7.83 16.82 -9.02
CA MET A 171 7.60 15.96 -7.86
C MET A 171 6.81 14.70 -8.24
N ASN A 172 5.83 14.81 -9.13
CA ASN A 172 5.08 13.66 -9.64
C ASN A 172 5.96 12.75 -10.50
N ALA A 173 6.85 13.31 -11.31
CA ALA A 173 7.82 12.52 -12.06
C ALA A 173 8.78 11.75 -11.14
N LEU A 174 9.20 12.36 -10.02
CA LEU A 174 9.99 11.67 -9.00
C LEU A 174 9.20 10.53 -8.36
N LYS A 175 7.99 10.82 -7.87
CA LYS A 175 7.11 9.81 -7.23
C LYS A 175 6.81 8.63 -8.15
N GLY A 176 6.47 8.88 -9.41
CA GLY A 176 6.13 7.85 -10.38
C GLY A 176 7.22 6.78 -10.54
N ARG A 177 8.51 7.18 -10.53
CA ARG A 177 9.64 6.24 -10.61
C ARG A 177 9.69 5.25 -9.46
N TYR A 178 9.29 5.68 -8.26
CA TYR A 178 9.25 4.81 -7.08
C TYR A 178 7.93 4.06 -6.96
N GLU A 179 6.83 4.61 -7.47
CA GLU A 179 5.56 3.90 -7.58
C GLU A 179 5.68 2.65 -8.46
N GLU A 180 6.43 2.71 -9.56
CA GLU A 180 6.72 1.52 -10.38
C GLU A 180 7.41 0.41 -9.58
N ALA A 181 8.39 0.75 -8.74
CA ALA A 181 9.05 -0.22 -7.87
C ALA A 181 8.10 -0.80 -6.81
N ILE A 182 7.22 0.03 -6.24
CA ILE A 182 6.17 -0.42 -5.31
C ILE A 182 5.24 -1.42 -5.98
N GLU A 183 4.74 -1.11 -7.17
CA GLU A 183 3.82 -1.97 -7.91
C GLU A 183 4.47 -3.32 -8.25
N GLN A 184 5.75 -3.32 -8.68
CA GLN A 184 6.48 -4.57 -8.90
C GLN A 184 6.56 -5.46 -7.64
N VAL A 185 6.79 -4.85 -6.46
CA VAL A 185 6.82 -5.60 -5.20
C VAL A 185 5.43 -6.10 -4.80
N ARG A 186 4.37 -5.29 -4.98
CA ARG A 186 2.97 -5.70 -4.72
C ARG A 186 2.54 -6.86 -5.62
N ASP A 187 2.87 -6.79 -6.90
CA ASP A 187 2.59 -7.86 -7.87
C ASP A 187 3.32 -9.15 -7.49
N GLN A 188 4.60 -9.04 -7.14
CA GLN A 188 5.38 -10.20 -6.73
C GLN A 188 4.86 -10.79 -5.42
N ALA A 189 4.48 -9.96 -4.44
CA ALA A 189 3.85 -10.41 -3.20
C ALA A 189 2.58 -11.21 -3.50
N THR A 190 1.73 -10.70 -4.39
CA THR A 190 0.44 -11.31 -4.75
C THR A 190 0.65 -12.66 -5.42
N LYS A 191 1.53 -12.74 -6.42
CA LYS A 191 1.87 -13.99 -7.11
C LYS A 191 2.40 -15.06 -6.15
N LEU A 192 3.30 -14.67 -5.23
CA LEU A 192 3.86 -15.60 -4.25
C LEU A 192 2.81 -16.04 -3.22
N PHE A 193 1.93 -15.14 -2.81
CA PHE A 193 0.86 -15.46 -1.88
C PHE A 193 -0.12 -16.47 -2.49
N GLU A 194 -0.57 -16.25 -3.72
CA GLU A 194 -1.44 -17.19 -4.44
C GLU A 194 -0.77 -18.56 -4.63
N ALA A 195 0.53 -18.59 -4.89
CA ALA A 195 1.29 -19.84 -5.00
C ALA A 195 1.39 -20.58 -3.66
N ALA A 196 1.46 -19.86 -2.53
CA ALA A 196 1.54 -20.44 -1.20
C ALA A 196 0.19 -20.96 -0.65
N GLN A 197 -0.93 -20.61 -1.29
CA GLN A 197 -2.26 -21.12 -0.96
C GLN A 197 -2.63 -22.41 -1.70
N LYS A 198 -1.85 -22.81 -2.73
CA LYS A 198 -2.05 -24.03 -3.52
C LYS A 198 -1.38 -25.23 -2.85
#